data_AF-A0A1X0NQ44-F1
#
_entry.id   AF-A0A1X0NQ44-F1
#
_cell.length_a   1.000
_cell.length_b   1.000
_cell.length_c   1.000
_cell.angle_alpha   90.00
_cell.angle_beta   90.00
_cell.angle_gamma   90.00
#
_symmetry.space_group_name_H-M   'P 1'
#
loop_
_entity.id
_entity.type
_entity.pdbx_description
1 polymer ?
#
loop_
_entity_poly.entity_id
_entity_poly.type
_entity_poly.pdbx_seq_one_letter_code
_entity_poly.pdbx_strand_id
1 'polypeptide(L)'
;MADAEERFLDVVQQVYDNKDTTLHFSYQEDFKSIPASIKALRTTLEVLHVDNNYSLTSLPPAIGELGRLRWLNASYCRISSLPQEIGRLSHLERLYLSNNLLTTVPMELWQLKSLQELRLDNNKLQVLPGGVLFLPHLETVTLENNPLLRQEEVAGAAPVSLVPPMASVDCSNCCVRLQNYEVFVTFHNLAALRSVPFVHCVCSEICKKHLELRLAEYDASHPFTEPQ
;
A
#
# COMPACT_ATOMS: atom_id res chain seq x y z
N MET A 1 -13.74 -25.68 22.81
CA MET A 1 -13.63 -24.91 21.56
C MET A 1 -12.16 -24.66 21.38
N ALA A 2 -11.53 -25.17 20.31
CA ALA A 2 -10.09 -25.02 20.09
C ALA A 2 -9.75 -23.54 19.97
N ASP A 3 -8.63 -23.13 20.56
CA ASP A 3 -8.14 -21.75 20.50
C ASP A 3 -7.87 -21.34 19.04
N ALA A 4 -8.07 -20.07 18.68
CA ALA A 4 -7.85 -19.61 17.31
C ALA A 4 -6.41 -19.86 16.82
N GLU A 5 -5.45 -19.81 17.74
CA GLU A 5 -4.05 -20.14 17.46
C GLU A 5 -3.86 -21.62 17.10
N GLU A 6 -4.53 -22.53 17.79
CA GLU A 6 -4.49 -23.98 17.48
C GLU A 6 -5.10 -24.24 16.09
N ARG A 7 -6.25 -23.63 15.78
CA ARG A 7 -6.87 -23.72 14.46
C ARG A 7 -5.95 -23.18 13.36
N PHE A 8 -5.22 -22.10 13.64
CA PHE A 8 -4.25 -21.54 12.69
C PHE A 8 -3.08 -22.51 12.44
N LEU A 9 -2.56 -23.13 13.51
CA LEU A 9 -1.48 -24.12 13.39
C LEU A 9 -1.90 -25.33 12.57
N ASP A 10 -3.12 -25.83 12.75
CA ASP A 10 -3.67 -26.94 11.96
C ASP A 10 -3.74 -26.58 10.47
N VAL A 11 -4.20 -25.36 10.14
CA VAL A 11 -4.25 -24.88 8.75
C VAL A 11 -2.85 -24.73 8.15
N VAL A 12 -1.89 -24.20 8.92
CA VAL A 12 -0.48 -24.11 8.48
C VAL A 12 0.07 -25.50 8.18
N GLN A 13 -0.18 -26.48 9.06
CA GLN A 13 0.28 -27.84 8.87
C GLN A 13 -0.34 -28.48 7.63
N GLN A 14 -1.65 -28.30 7.42
CA GLN A 14 -2.34 -28.79 6.23
C GLN A 14 -1.77 -28.19 4.94
N VAL A 15 -1.57 -26.87 4.89
CA VAL A 15 -0.97 -26.17 3.72
C VAL A 15 0.45 -26.68 3.46
N TYR A 16 1.22 -26.92 4.52
CA TYR A 16 2.58 -27.47 4.40
C TYR A 16 2.57 -28.89 3.82
N ASP A 17 1.73 -29.78 4.34
CA ASP A 17 1.67 -31.19 3.95
C ASP A 17 1.16 -31.36 2.52
N ASN A 18 0.17 -30.56 2.13
CA ASN A 18 -0.38 -30.55 0.77
C ASN A 18 0.52 -29.82 -0.23
N LYS A 19 1.51 -29.04 0.25
CA LYS A 19 2.32 -28.11 -0.55
C LYS A 19 1.47 -27.06 -1.28
N ASP A 20 0.38 -26.64 -0.63
CA ASP A 20 -0.47 -25.59 -1.15
C ASP A 20 0.31 -24.26 -1.17
N THR A 21 0.03 -23.43 -2.17
CA THR A 21 0.63 -22.09 -2.32
C THR A 21 -0.23 -20.99 -1.71
N THR A 22 -1.42 -21.34 -1.20
CA THR A 22 -2.40 -20.40 -0.68
C THR A 22 -2.85 -20.80 0.71
N LEU A 23 -2.87 -19.85 1.64
CA LEU A 23 -3.40 -20.02 2.99
C LEU A 23 -4.53 -19.02 3.21
N HIS A 24 -5.72 -19.55 3.53
CA HIS A 24 -6.88 -18.76 3.92
C HIS A 24 -7.17 -18.96 5.41
N PHE A 25 -7.16 -17.88 6.17
CA PHE A 25 -7.51 -17.86 7.58
C PHE A 25 -8.21 -16.56 7.94
N SER A 26 -9.37 -16.36 7.33
CA SER A 26 -10.19 -15.15 7.46
C SER A 26 -11.38 -15.38 8.40
N TYR A 27 -12.04 -14.30 8.83
CA TYR A 27 -13.29 -14.34 9.62
C TYR A 27 -13.20 -15.06 10.97
N GLN A 28 -12.09 -14.89 11.68
CA GLN A 28 -11.88 -15.41 13.02
C GLN A 28 -12.05 -14.30 14.07
N GLU A 29 -13.11 -14.40 14.87
CA GLU A 29 -13.44 -13.38 15.87
C GLU A 29 -12.38 -13.27 16.98
N ASP A 30 -11.77 -14.39 17.34
CA ASP A 30 -10.82 -14.57 18.45
C ASP A 30 -9.34 -14.61 18.02
N PHE A 31 -9.03 -14.47 16.73
CA PHE A 31 -7.64 -14.53 16.24
C PHE A 31 -6.88 -13.23 16.50
N LYS A 32 -5.95 -13.28 17.46
CA LYS A 32 -5.23 -12.10 17.96
C LYS A 32 -3.88 -11.87 17.30
N SER A 33 -3.22 -12.93 16.86
CA SER A 33 -1.86 -12.87 16.34
C SER A 33 -1.59 -14.03 15.42
N ILE A 34 -0.87 -13.76 14.33
CA ILE A 34 -0.27 -14.79 13.50
C ILE A 34 0.96 -15.34 14.23
N PRO A 35 1.00 -16.63 14.58
CA PRO A 35 2.17 -17.23 15.23
C PRO A 35 3.35 -17.33 14.27
N ALA A 36 4.57 -17.36 14.83
CA ALA A 36 5.80 -17.46 14.05
C ALA A 36 5.94 -18.79 13.28
N SER A 37 5.10 -19.78 13.56
CA SER A 37 5.01 -21.05 12.82
C SER A 37 4.72 -20.86 11.33
N ILE A 38 4.13 -19.73 10.91
CA ILE A 38 3.88 -19.40 9.50
C ILE A 38 5.16 -19.49 8.63
N LYS A 39 6.35 -19.29 9.23
CA LYS A 39 7.65 -19.45 8.56
C LYS A 39 7.92 -20.86 8.03
N ALA A 40 7.15 -21.86 8.47
CA ALA A 40 7.19 -23.20 7.90
C ALA A 40 6.87 -23.18 6.40
N LEU A 41 6.04 -22.23 5.96
CA LEU A 41 5.57 -22.09 4.58
C LEU A 41 6.47 -21.18 3.71
N ARG A 42 7.64 -20.77 4.21
CA ARG A 42 8.55 -19.82 3.54
C ARG A 42 8.97 -20.22 2.12
N THR A 43 8.97 -21.53 1.82
CA THR A 43 9.38 -22.07 0.53
C THR A 43 8.23 -22.30 -0.43
N THR A 44 6.97 -22.16 -0.01
CA THR A 44 5.80 -22.54 -0.84
C THR A 44 4.72 -21.45 -0.92
N LEU A 45 4.53 -20.66 0.14
CA LEU A 45 3.38 -19.76 0.21
C LEU A 45 3.54 -18.56 -0.73
N GLU A 46 2.58 -18.40 -1.62
CA GLU A 46 2.48 -17.29 -2.58
C GLU A 46 1.31 -16.35 -2.23
N VAL A 47 0.26 -16.87 -1.60
CA VAL A 47 -0.94 -16.10 -1.27
C VAL A 47 -1.32 -16.32 0.19
N LEU A 48 -1.47 -15.23 0.95
CA LEU A 48 -1.90 -15.24 2.34
C LEU A 48 -3.12 -14.33 2.54
N HIS A 49 -4.23 -14.94 2.96
CA HIS A 49 -5.45 -14.26 3.37
C HIS A 49 -5.67 -14.42 4.86
N VAL A 50 -5.60 -13.31 5.59
CA VAL A 50 -5.84 -13.20 7.04
C VAL A 50 -6.78 -12.03 7.33
N ASP A 51 -7.58 -11.66 6.34
CA ASP A 51 -8.53 -10.57 6.39
C ASP A 51 -9.75 -10.88 7.26
N ASN A 52 -10.51 -9.85 7.64
CA ASN A 52 -11.72 -10.00 8.48
C ASN A 52 -11.44 -10.64 9.86
N ASN A 53 -10.23 -10.47 10.39
CA ASN A 53 -9.86 -10.90 11.74
C ASN A 53 -9.80 -9.68 12.67
N TYR A 54 -10.95 -9.28 13.21
CA TYR A 54 -11.08 -8.02 13.96
C TYR A 54 -10.32 -7.98 15.31
N SER A 55 -9.78 -9.11 15.76
CA SER A 55 -8.90 -9.18 16.93
C SER A 55 -7.41 -9.12 16.58
N LEU A 56 -7.04 -9.21 15.29
CA LEU A 56 -5.67 -9.18 14.82
C LEU A 56 -5.15 -7.74 14.79
N THR A 57 -4.14 -7.45 15.60
CA THR A 57 -3.63 -6.07 15.81
C THR A 57 -2.26 -5.79 15.20
N SER A 58 -1.57 -6.83 14.73
CA SER A 58 -0.26 -6.68 14.07
C SER A 58 0.05 -7.88 13.18
N LEU A 59 0.99 -7.67 12.25
CA LEU A 59 1.66 -8.77 11.54
C LEU A 59 3.00 -9.06 12.24
N PRO A 60 3.37 -10.33 12.44
CA PRO A 60 4.62 -10.69 13.09
C PRO A 60 5.81 -10.44 12.15
N PRO A 61 7.04 -10.19 12.67
CA PRO A 61 8.27 -10.12 11.87
C PRO A 61 8.49 -11.34 10.95
N ALA A 62 8.02 -12.51 11.38
CA ALA A 62 8.10 -13.76 10.61
C ALA A 62 7.40 -13.68 9.24
N ILE A 63 6.51 -12.70 9.01
CA ILE A 63 5.90 -12.48 7.70
C ILE A 63 6.98 -12.24 6.64
N GLY A 64 8.06 -11.53 6.96
CA GLY A 64 9.15 -11.23 6.04
C GLY A 64 10.02 -12.44 5.67
N GLU A 65 9.77 -13.60 6.27
CA GLU A 65 10.42 -14.86 5.88
C GLU A 65 9.70 -15.54 4.71
N LEU A 66 8.47 -15.11 4.36
CA LEU A 66 7.68 -15.67 3.26
C LEU A 66 8.17 -15.17 1.90
N GLY A 67 9.39 -15.54 1.53
CA GLY A 67 10.09 -14.99 0.35
C GLY A 67 9.40 -15.25 -0.99
N ARG A 68 8.41 -16.14 -1.08
CA ARG A 68 7.61 -16.37 -2.29
C ARG A 68 6.27 -15.63 -2.31
N LEU A 69 5.93 -14.90 -1.24
CA LEU A 69 4.64 -14.26 -1.12
C LEU A 69 4.45 -13.19 -2.20
N ARG A 70 3.40 -13.34 -3.00
CA ARG A 70 2.98 -12.44 -4.08
C ARG A 70 1.76 -11.63 -3.68
N TRP A 71 0.89 -12.20 -2.84
CA TRP A 71 -0.31 -11.53 -2.37
C TRP A 71 -0.49 -11.70 -0.86
N LEU A 72 -0.58 -10.56 -0.17
CA LEU A 72 -0.97 -10.47 1.23
C LEU A 72 -2.26 -9.67 1.36
N ASN A 73 -3.32 -10.30 1.88
CA ASN A 73 -4.54 -9.61 2.30
C ASN A 73 -4.72 -9.71 3.81
N ALA A 74 -4.62 -8.56 4.48
CA ALA A 74 -4.89 -8.39 5.91
C ALA A 74 -5.85 -7.22 6.15
N SER A 75 -6.81 -7.04 5.23
CA SER A 75 -7.85 -6.01 5.33
C SER A 75 -8.88 -6.34 6.41
N TYR A 76 -9.60 -5.34 6.92
CA TYR A 76 -10.64 -5.53 7.94
C TYR A 76 -10.11 -6.21 9.21
N CYS A 77 -8.95 -5.74 9.67
CA CYS A 77 -8.35 -6.13 10.94
C CYS A 77 -8.26 -4.90 11.85
N ARG A 78 -7.46 -4.97 12.93
CA ARG A 78 -7.14 -3.82 13.79
C ARG A 78 -5.65 -3.51 13.77
N ILE A 79 -4.99 -3.74 12.64
CA ILE A 79 -3.55 -3.57 12.49
C ILE A 79 -3.21 -2.10 12.65
N SER A 80 -2.39 -1.77 13.65
CA SER A 80 -1.98 -0.39 13.95
C SER A 80 -0.57 -0.06 13.43
N SER A 81 0.24 -1.09 13.15
CA SER A 81 1.56 -0.95 12.55
C SER A 81 1.95 -2.18 11.72
N LEU A 82 2.87 -1.99 10.78
CA LEU A 82 3.49 -3.08 10.03
C LEU A 82 4.93 -3.32 10.55
N PRO A 83 5.40 -4.58 10.57
CA PRO A 83 6.80 -4.88 10.87
C PRO A 83 7.73 -4.36 9.76
N GLN A 84 8.94 -3.96 10.10
CA GLN A 84 9.96 -3.51 9.12
C GLN A 84 10.31 -4.64 8.15
N GLU A 85 10.22 -5.89 8.60
CA GLU A 85 10.47 -7.10 7.80
C GLU A 85 9.54 -7.23 6.59
N ILE A 86 8.44 -6.46 6.51
CA ILE A 86 7.61 -6.41 5.31
C ILE A 86 8.44 -6.11 4.06
N GLY A 87 9.49 -5.27 4.16
CA GLY A 87 10.37 -4.92 3.05
C GLY A 87 11.18 -6.10 2.47
N ARG A 88 11.24 -7.25 3.17
CA ARG A 88 11.92 -8.46 2.70
C ARG A 88 11.10 -9.24 1.67
N LEU A 89 9.81 -8.94 1.51
CA LEU A 89 8.91 -9.62 0.58
C LEU A 89 9.14 -9.15 -0.86
N SER A 90 10.32 -9.40 -1.42
CA SER A 90 10.76 -8.86 -2.72
C SER A 90 9.86 -9.25 -3.91
N HIS A 91 9.07 -10.31 -3.78
CA HIS A 91 8.13 -10.80 -4.79
C HIS A 91 6.68 -10.37 -4.55
N LEU A 92 6.40 -9.54 -3.55
CA LEU A 92 5.04 -9.10 -3.25
C LEU A 92 4.53 -8.16 -4.34
N GLU A 93 3.40 -8.52 -4.94
CA GLU A 93 2.73 -7.80 -6.01
C GLU A 93 1.47 -7.09 -5.51
N ARG A 94 0.75 -7.70 -4.57
CA ARG A 94 -0.49 -7.16 -3.99
C ARG A 94 -0.41 -7.12 -2.48
N LEU A 95 -0.58 -5.92 -1.90
CA LEU A 95 -0.65 -5.70 -0.47
C LEU A 95 -1.94 -4.99 -0.11
N TYR A 96 -2.88 -5.70 0.50
CA TYR A 96 -4.17 -5.17 0.90
C TYR A 96 -4.26 -5.01 2.42
N LEU A 97 -4.39 -3.77 2.86
CA LEU A 97 -4.41 -3.35 4.26
C LEU A 97 -5.58 -2.40 4.55
N SER A 98 -6.60 -2.39 3.69
CA SER A 98 -7.78 -1.54 3.84
C SER A 98 -8.50 -1.81 5.16
N ASN A 99 -9.15 -0.78 5.72
CA ASN A 99 -9.95 -0.92 6.95
C ASN A 99 -9.12 -1.44 8.14
N ASN A 100 -8.04 -0.72 8.46
CA ASN A 100 -7.17 -0.97 9.60
C ASN A 100 -6.98 0.32 10.43
N LEU A 101 -6.00 0.34 11.34
CA LEU A 101 -5.71 1.47 12.23
C LEU A 101 -4.33 2.08 11.97
N LEU A 102 -3.78 1.89 10.76
CA LEU A 102 -2.43 2.36 10.42
C LEU A 102 -2.37 3.89 10.47
N THR A 103 -1.45 4.42 11.28
CA THR A 103 -1.14 5.87 11.34
C THR A 103 0.05 6.25 10.46
N THR A 104 0.95 5.29 10.24
CA THR A 104 2.09 5.37 9.34
C THR A 104 2.34 4.02 8.67
N VAL A 105 3.19 3.99 7.65
CA VAL A 105 3.76 2.77 7.07
C VAL A 105 5.29 2.83 7.19
N PRO A 106 5.97 1.69 7.44
CA PRO A 106 7.42 1.64 7.58
C PRO A 106 8.12 2.01 6.27
N MET A 107 9.31 2.62 6.35
CA MET A 107 10.09 3.01 5.16
C MET A 107 10.51 1.80 4.32
N GLU A 108 10.60 0.63 4.94
CA GLU A 108 10.94 -0.64 4.34
C GLU A 108 9.87 -1.11 3.34
N LEU A 109 8.61 -0.65 3.45
CA LEU A 109 7.57 -0.94 2.47
C LEU A 109 7.97 -0.46 1.06
N TRP A 110 8.77 0.60 0.96
CA TRP A 110 9.25 1.16 -0.32
C TRP A 110 10.37 0.32 -0.98
N GLN A 111 10.80 -0.76 -0.32
CA GLN A 111 11.74 -1.74 -0.87
C GLN A 111 11.03 -2.80 -1.73
N LEU A 112 9.70 -2.88 -1.69
CA LEU A 112 8.88 -3.86 -2.42
C LEU A 112 8.85 -3.57 -3.93
N LYS A 113 9.93 -3.87 -4.65
CA LYS A 113 10.07 -3.47 -6.06
C LYS A 113 9.07 -4.12 -7.01
N SER A 114 8.49 -5.26 -6.64
CA SER A 114 7.47 -5.96 -7.44
C SER A 114 6.03 -5.48 -7.16
N LEU A 115 5.82 -4.56 -6.22
CA LEU A 115 4.49 -4.18 -5.77
C LEU A 115 3.74 -3.42 -6.89
N GLN A 116 2.58 -3.95 -7.28
CA GLN A 116 1.68 -3.42 -8.29
C GLN A 116 0.43 -2.80 -7.68
N GLU A 117 -0.10 -3.41 -6.62
CA GLU A 117 -1.31 -2.93 -5.96
C GLU A 117 -1.07 -2.74 -4.46
N LEU A 118 -1.31 -1.52 -3.98
CA LEU A 118 -1.24 -1.17 -2.57
C LEU A 118 -2.57 -0.57 -2.11
N ARG A 119 -3.29 -1.28 -1.24
CA ARG A 119 -4.54 -0.76 -0.68
C ARG A 119 -4.39 -0.36 0.78
N LEU A 120 -4.56 0.94 1.05
CA LEU A 120 -4.40 1.57 2.36
C LEU A 120 -5.62 2.44 2.74
N ASP A 121 -6.70 2.37 1.97
CA ASP A 121 -7.93 3.09 2.26
C ASP A 121 -8.53 2.71 3.63
N ASN A 122 -9.32 3.62 4.21
CA ASN A 122 -9.98 3.42 5.50
C ASN A 122 -8.98 3.12 6.65
N ASN A 123 -7.89 3.89 6.71
CA ASN A 123 -6.91 3.82 7.80
C ASN A 123 -6.89 5.14 8.61
N LYS A 124 -5.79 5.42 9.32
CA LYS A 124 -5.57 6.64 10.12
C LYS A 124 -4.30 7.37 9.68
N LEU A 125 -3.89 7.21 8.43
CA LEU A 125 -2.68 7.83 7.87
C LEU A 125 -2.83 9.35 7.90
N GLN A 126 -1.86 10.03 8.50
CA GLN A 126 -1.86 11.49 8.61
C GLN A 126 -0.97 12.15 7.56
N VAL A 127 -0.04 11.40 6.96
CA VAL A 127 0.93 11.90 6.00
C VAL A 127 0.83 11.09 4.73
N LEU A 128 0.84 11.76 3.57
CA LEU A 128 0.90 11.09 2.28
C LEU A 128 2.19 10.27 2.21
N PRO A 129 2.12 8.96 1.87
CA PRO A 129 3.31 8.14 1.77
C PRO A 129 4.17 8.53 0.55
N GLY A 130 5.10 9.48 0.74
CA GLY A 130 5.99 9.96 -0.34
C GLY A 130 6.91 8.88 -0.93
N GLY A 131 7.10 7.77 -0.21
CA GLY A 131 7.91 6.65 -0.70
C GLY A 131 7.28 5.84 -1.84
N VAL A 132 6.00 6.10 -2.20
CA VAL A 132 5.34 5.53 -3.38
C VAL A 132 6.14 5.80 -4.67
N LEU A 133 6.84 6.94 -4.74
CA LEU A 133 7.74 7.30 -5.85
C LEU A 133 8.89 6.31 -6.07
N PHE A 134 9.19 5.46 -5.09
CA PHE A 134 10.26 4.45 -5.17
C PHE A 134 9.78 3.07 -5.62
N LEU A 135 8.49 2.91 -5.95
CA LEU A 135 7.88 1.67 -6.41
C LEU A 135 7.72 1.70 -7.95
N PRO A 136 8.63 1.06 -8.72
CA PRO A 136 8.69 1.23 -10.17
C PRO A 136 7.55 0.52 -10.93
N HIS A 137 6.91 -0.47 -10.30
CA HIS A 137 5.86 -1.29 -10.91
C HIS A 137 4.49 -1.08 -10.27
N LEU A 138 4.34 -0.07 -9.39
CA LEU A 138 3.04 0.23 -8.83
C LEU A 138 2.08 0.57 -9.97
N GLU A 139 0.83 0.20 -9.86
CA GLU A 139 -0.21 0.51 -10.85
C GLU A 139 -1.41 1.13 -10.15
N THR A 140 -1.71 0.64 -8.94
CA THR A 140 -2.86 1.09 -8.14
C THR A 140 -2.44 1.38 -6.72
N VAL A 141 -2.87 2.54 -6.20
CA VAL A 141 -2.83 2.87 -4.78
C VAL A 141 -4.19 3.42 -4.33
N THR A 142 -4.72 2.89 -3.23
CA THR A 142 -5.92 3.45 -2.57
C THR A 142 -5.52 4.03 -1.22
N LEU A 143 -5.93 5.27 -0.95
CA LEU A 143 -5.63 6.00 0.29
C LEU A 143 -6.86 6.74 0.82
N GLU A 144 -8.02 6.53 0.21
CA GLU A 144 -9.30 7.15 0.55
C GLU A 144 -9.63 6.94 2.03
N ASN A 145 -10.41 7.87 2.61
CA ASN A 145 -10.83 7.79 4.01
C ASN A 145 -9.66 7.71 5.01
N ASN A 146 -8.52 8.32 4.69
CA ASN A 146 -7.46 8.62 5.63
C ASN A 146 -7.47 10.13 5.99
N PRO A 147 -7.16 10.49 7.26
CA PRO A 147 -7.04 11.88 7.70
C PRO A 147 -5.72 12.53 7.24
N LEU A 148 -5.43 12.47 5.94
CA LEU A 148 -4.21 13.02 5.36
C LEU A 148 -4.18 14.54 5.55
N LEU A 149 -3.11 15.03 6.17
CA LEU A 149 -2.86 16.45 6.38
C LEU A 149 -2.05 17.03 5.22
N ARG A 150 -2.23 18.33 4.92
CA ARG A 150 -1.32 19.05 4.02
C ARG A 150 0.07 19.16 4.67
N GLN A 151 1.10 19.26 3.83
CA GLN A 151 2.48 19.49 4.28
C GLN A 151 2.62 20.75 5.15
N GLU A 152 1.78 21.76 4.91
CA GLU A 152 1.68 23.02 5.67
C GLU A 152 1.06 22.85 7.07
N GLU A 153 0.33 21.76 7.31
CA GLU A 153 -0.39 21.46 8.55
C GLU A 153 0.43 20.54 9.48
N VAL A 154 1.61 20.08 9.04
CA VAL A 154 2.55 19.29 9.83
C VAL A 154 3.66 20.20 10.36
N ALA A 155 3.69 20.42 11.68
CA ALA A 155 4.72 21.24 12.32
C ALA A 155 6.14 20.70 12.02
N GLY A 156 6.95 21.49 11.30
CA GLY A 156 8.36 21.18 11.02
C GLY A 156 8.65 20.42 9.72
N ALA A 157 7.66 20.19 8.85
CA ALA A 157 7.92 19.60 7.53
C ALA A 157 8.54 20.64 6.58
N ALA A 158 9.79 20.44 6.16
CA ALA A 158 10.37 21.19 5.05
C ALA A 158 9.53 20.94 3.78
N PRO A 159 9.27 21.97 2.95
CA PRO A 159 8.52 21.78 1.71
C PRO A 159 9.32 20.92 0.75
N VAL A 160 8.85 19.70 0.51
CA VAL A 160 9.33 18.86 -0.59
C VAL A 160 8.40 19.18 -1.75
N SER A 161 8.79 20.15 -2.57
CA SER A 161 8.11 20.43 -3.83
C SER A 161 8.41 19.28 -4.79
N LEU A 162 7.57 18.24 -4.76
CA LEU A 162 7.66 17.07 -5.64
C LEU A 162 6.95 17.29 -6.99
N VAL A 163 6.39 18.48 -7.22
CA VAL A 163 5.68 18.83 -8.45
C VAL A 163 6.20 20.19 -8.93
N PRO A 164 6.52 20.37 -10.23
CA PRO A 164 6.80 21.70 -10.74
C PRO A 164 5.63 22.63 -10.43
N PRO A 165 5.87 23.91 -10.09
CA PRO A 165 4.80 24.85 -9.77
C PRO A 165 3.97 25.08 -11.04
N MET A 166 2.87 24.33 -11.19
CA MET A 166 1.91 24.58 -12.25
C MET A 166 1.15 25.85 -11.88
N ALA A 167 1.63 26.97 -12.40
CA ALA A 167 0.97 28.25 -12.23
C ALA A 167 -0.44 28.20 -12.85
N SER A 168 -1.43 28.47 -12.01
CA SER A 168 -2.83 28.83 -12.31
C SER A 168 -3.89 27.71 -12.39
N VAL A 169 -4.92 27.95 -11.57
CA VAL A 169 -6.17 27.22 -11.32
C VAL A 169 -6.03 25.88 -10.57
N ASP A 170 -5.63 26.04 -9.31
CA ASP A 170 -5.54 25.00 -8.28
C ASP A 170 -6.90 24.33 -7.98
N CYS A 171 -7.09 23.10 -8.48
CA CYS A 171 -7.95 22.13 -7.76
C CYS A 171 -7.37 21.77 -6.38
N SER A 172 -6.13 22.18 -6.08
CA SER A 172 -5.47 22.15 -4.77
C SER A 172 -6.27 22.85 -3.69
N ASN A 173 -7.11 23.83 -4.06
CA ASN A 173 -8.05 24.49 -3.16
C ASN A 173 -9.39 23.74 -2.97
N CYS A 174 -9.69 22.76 -3.83
CA CYS A 174 -10.92 21.98 -3.79
C CYS A 174 -10.76 20.69 -2.94
N CYS A 175 -9.57 20.08 -2.93
CA CYS A 175 -9.36 18.73 -2.36
C CYS A 175 -9.20 18.63 -0.83
N VAL A 176 -8.77 19.67 -0.12
CA VAL A 176 -8.33 19.46 1.28
C VAL A 176 -9.43 19.66 2.32
N ARG A 177 -10.59 20.22 1.95
CA ARG A 177 -11.70 20.38 2.91
C ARG A 177 -12.69 19.23 2.98
N LEU A 178 -12.75 18.37 1.96
CA LEU A 178 -13.98 17.60 1.74
C LEU A 178 -13.96 16.16 2.25
N GLN A 179 -12.80 15.59 2.61
CA GLN A 179 -12.65 14.16 2.94
C GLN A 179 -13.21 13.19 1.87
N ASN A 180 -13.67 13.72 0.74
CA ASN A 180 -14.18 13.04 -0.43
C ASN A 180 -13.21 13.33 -1.57
N TYR A 181 -12.16 12.52 -1.65
CA TYR A 181 -11.20 12.52 -2.74
C TYR A 181 -11.08 11.10 -3.28
N GLU A 182 -10.93 10.98 -4.59
CA GLU A 182 -10.49 9.76 -5.26
C GLU A 182 -8.97 9.83 -5.41
N VAL A 183 -8.31 8.69 -5.22
CA VAL A 183 -6.87 8.55 -5.39
C VAL A 183 -6.61 7.73 -6.64
N PHE A 184 -5.72 8.21 -7.49
CA PHE A 184 -5.25 7.44 -8.63
C PHE A 184 -3.77 7.68 -8.89
N VAL A 185 -3.15 6.73 -9.59
CA VAL A 185 -1.75 6.78 -9.98
C VAL A 185 -1.67 7.04 -11.48
N THR A 186 -0.77 7.94 -11.86
CA THR A 186 -0.36 8.09 -13.26
C THR A 186 1.15 7.98 -13.37
N PHE A 187 1.65 7.73 -14.57
CA PHE A 187 3.07 7.48 -14.83
C PHE A 187 3.59 8.56 -15.78
N HIS A 188 4.55 9.35 -15.32
CA HIS A 188 5.09 10.47 -16.09
C HIS A 188 6.61 10.50 -16.08
N ASN A 189 7.17 11.04 -17.16
CA ASN A 189 8.61 11.20 -17.30
C ASN A 189 9.11 12.32 -16.40
N LEU A 190 9.90 11.97 -15.38
CA LEU A 190 10.59 12.97 -14.59
C LEU A 190 11.94 13.28 -15.24
N ALA A 191 12.15 14.55 -15.60
CA ALA A 191 13.40 15.05 -16.20
C ALA A 191 13.84 14.26 -17.45
N ALA A 192 12.90 13.75 -18.25
CA ALA A 192 13.14 12.94 -19.45
C ALA A 192 13.93 11.63 -19.25
N LEU A 193 14.15 11.20 -17.99
CA LEU A 193 15.05 10.09 -17.66
C LEU A 193 14.32 8.78 -17.33
N ARG A 194 13.12 8.85 -16.75
CA ARG A 194 12.32 7.67 -16.44
C ARG A 194 10.87 8.02 -16.14
N SER A 195 9.98 7.08 -16.46
CA SER A 195 8.59 7.11 -16.00
C SER A 195 8.54 6.76 -14.51
N VAL A 196 7.92 7.63 -13.70
CA VAL A 196 7.73 7.44 -12.25
C VAL A 196 6.25 7.58 -11.90
N PRO A 197 5.76 6.86 -10.87
CA PRO A 197 4.39 7.04 -10.41
C PRO A 197 4.20 8.42 -9.78
N PHE A 198 3.11 9.08 -10.10
CA PHE A 198 2.59 10.25 -9.41
C PHE A 198 1.25 9.88 -8.78
N VAL A 199 1.07 10.23 -7.50
CA VAL A 199 -0.18 10.01 -6.79
C VAL A 199 -0.99 11.30 -6.80
N HIS A 200 -2.21 11.23 -7.32
CA HIS A 200 -3.10 12.37 -7.42
C HIS A 200 -4.31 12.18 -6.53
N CYS A 201 -4.72 13.26 -5.87
CA CYS A 201 -5.97 13.33 -5.12
C CYS A 201 -6.92 14.31 -5.81
N VAL A 202 -8.07 13.82 -6.27
CA VAL A 202 -9.08 14.64 -6.97
C VAL A 202 -10.42 14.58 -6.28
N CYS A 203 -11.13 15.70 -6.21
CA CYS A 203 -12.42 15.79 -5.51
C CYS A 203 -13.63 15.42 -6.39
N SER A 204 -13.44 15.20 -7.69
CA SER A 204 -14.51 14.79 -8.63
C SER A 204 -13.92 14.27 -9.94
N GLU A 205 -14.74 13.53 -10.70
CA GLU A 205 -14.46 13.11 -12.09
C GLU A 205 -14.12 14.28 -13.03
N ILE A 206 -14.69 15.46 -12.79
CA ILE A 206 -14.38 16.65 -13.60
C ILE A 206 -12.95 17.13 -13.31
N CYS A 207 -12.53 17.11 -12.04
CA CYS A 207 -11.16 17.44 -11.65
C CYS A 207 -10.16 16.42 -12.17
N LYS A 208 -10.53 15.13 -12.18
CA LYS A 208 -9.76 14.05 -12.78
C LYS A 208 -9.48 14.31 -14.26
N LYS A 209 -10.53 14.54 -15.06
CA LYS A 209 -10.38 14.84 -16.50
C LYS A 209 -9.52 16.08 -16.78
N HIS A 210 -9.68 17.15 -16.01
CA HIS A 210 -8.84 18.35 -16.16
C HIS A 210 -7.37 18.07 -15.83
N LEU A 211 -7.10 17.24 -14.84
CA LEU A 211 -5.75 16.84 -14.47
C LEU A 211 -5.13 15.94 -15.55
N GLU A 212 -5.87 14.93 -16.05
CA GLU A 212 -5.43 14.06 -17.14
C GLU A 212 -5.04 14.86 -18.40
N LEU A 213 -5.84 15.86 -18.79
CA LEU A 213 -5.52 16.74 -19.92
C LEU A 213 -4.19 17.49 -19.71
N ARG A 214 -3.98 18.07 -18.52
CA ARG A 214 -2.74 18.81 -18.21
C ARG A 214 -1.53 17.89 -18.14
N LEU A 215 -1.71 16.67 -17.64
CA LEU A 215 -0.66 15.66 -17.60
C LEU A 215 -0.28 15.20 -19.01
N ALA A 216 -1.26 15.05 -19.92
CA ALA A 216 -0.98 14.76 -21.32
C ALA A 216 -0.18 15.89 -22.01
N GLU A 217 -0.48 17.16 -21.71
CA GLU A 217 0.32 18.31 -22.18
C GLU A 217 1.74 18.31 -21.60
N TYR A 218 1.88 17.92 -20.32
CA TYR A 218 3.19 17.75 -19.69
C TYR A 218 4.03 16.67 -20.38
N ASP A 219 3.45 15.48 -20.61
CA ASP A 219 4.16 14.38 -21.27
C ASP A 219 4.54 14.73 -22.72
N ALA A 220 3.66 15.45 -23.44
CA ALA A 220 3.94 15.93 -24.80
C ALA A 220 5.12 16.93 -24.84
N SER A 221 5.29 17.73 -23.79
CA SER A 221 6.40 18.68 -23.66
C SER A 221 7.68 18.06 -23.07
N HIS A 222 7.60 16.87 -22.48
CA HIS A 222 8.71 16.13 -21.87
C HIS A 222 8.78 14.68 -22.39
N PRO A 223 9.01 14.50 -23.70
CA PRO A 223 9.08 13.16 -24.28
C PRO A 223 10.20 12.35 -23.64
N PHE A 224 9.96 11.04 -23.47
CA PHE A 224 10.98 10.12 -23.00
C PHE A 224 12.11 10.06 -24.02
N THR A 225 13.31 10.45 -23.61
CA THR A 225 14.53 10.21 -24.37
C THR A 225 15.22 9.01 -23.76
N GLU A 226 15.19 7.86 -24.45
CA GLU A 226 16.00 6.72 -24.06
C GLU A 226 17.46 7.17 -23.95
N PRO A 227 18.15 6.92 -22.83
CA PRO A 227 19.59 7.15 -22.76
C PRO A 227 20.28 6.22 -23.77
N GLN A 228 21.07 6.82 -24.67
CA GLN A 228 21.97 6.09 -25.60
C GLN A 228 23.05 5.31 -24.85
#